data_AF-Q26673-F1
#
_entry.id   AF-Q26673-F1
#
_cell.length_a   1.000
_cell.length_b   1.000
_cell.length_c   1.000
_cell.angle_alpha   90.00
_cell.angle_beta   90.00
_cell.angle_gamma   90.00
#
_symmetry.space_group_name_H-M   'P 1'
#
loop_
_entity.id
_entity.type
_entity.pdbx_description
1 polymer ?
#
loop_
_entity_poly.entity_id
_entity_poly.type
_entity_poly.pdbx_seq_one_letter_code
_entity_poly.pdbx_strand_id
1 'polypeptide(L)' 'FKLNNSEEVARMWGLRKNKTNMNYDKLSRALRY' A
#
# COMPACT_ATOMS: atom_id res chain seq x y z
N PHE A 1 -2.22 -4.44 -14.53
CA PHE A 1 -2.44 -5.42 -13.43
C PHE A 1 -3.56 -4.90 -12.53
N LYS A 2 -4.29 -5.77 -11.83
CA LYS A 2 -5.35 -5.37 -10.89
C LYS A 2 -5.02 -5.92 -9.51
N LEU A 3 -5.16 -5.10 -8.47
CA LEU A 3 -5.01 -5.54 -7.09
C LEU A 3 -6.33 -6.17 -6.63
N ASN A 4 -6.32 -7.47 -6.37
CA ASN A 4 -7.48 -8.18 -5.83
C ASN A 4 -7.75 -7.82 -4.36
N ASN A 5 -6.68 -7.60 -3.57
CA ASN A 5 -6.79 -7.13 -2.20
C ASN A 5 -5.82 -5.96 -1.98
N SER A 6 -6.32 -4.76 -2.24
CA SER A 6 -5.60 -3.50 -2.19
C SER A 6 -5.13 -3.14 -0.78
N GLU A 7 -5.92 -3.48 0.24
CA GLU A 7 -5.58 -3.22 1.65
C GLU A 7 -4.42 -4.07 2.13
N GLU A 8 -4.44 -5.37 1.80
CA GLU A 8 -3.38 -6.29 2.21
C GLU A 8 -2.03 -5.92 1.59
N VAL A 9 -2.03 -5.52 0.33
CA VAL A 9 -0.80 -5.04 -0.34
C VAL A 9 -0.30 -3.75 0.32
N ALA A 10 -1.18 -2.83 0.69
CA ALA A 10 -0.79 -1.63 1.42
C ALA A 10 -0.23 -1.95 2.81
N ARG A 11 -0.84 -2.88 3.54
CA ARG A 11 -0.36 -3.34 4.85
C ARG A 11 1.04 -3.95 4.75
N MET A 12 1.25 -4.85 3.78
CA MET A 12 2.54 -5.50 3.54
C MET A 12 3.62 -4.50 3.12
N TRP A 13 3.26 -3.53 2.28
CA TRP A 13 4.16 -2.44 1.90
C TRP A 13 4.53 -1.56 3.11
N GLY A 14 3.55 -1.27 3.96
CA GLY A 14 3.73 -0.57 5.23
C GLY A 14 4.72 -1.28 6.13
N LEU A 15 4.53 -2.57 6.38
CA LEU A 15 5.45 -3.40 7.15
C LEU A 15 6.87 -3.36 6.59
N ARG A 16 7.03 -3.52 5.26
CA ARG A 16 8.35 -3.49 4.61
C ARG A 16 9.09 -2.16 4.77
N LYS A 17 8.36 -1.05 4.93
CA LYS A 17 8.89 0.31 5.08
C LYS A 17 8.83 0.82 6.54
N ASN A 18 8.50 -0.02 7.51
CA ASN A 18 8.25 0.39 8.91
C ASN A 18 7.20 1.54 9.03
N LYS A 19 6.17 1.50 8.19
CA LYS A 19 5.02 2.40 8.22
C LYS A 19 3.75 1.61 8.57
N THR A 20 3.47 1.49 9.86
CA THR A 20 2.31 0.73 10.39
C THR A 20 0.96 1.31 9.95
N ASN A 21 0.87 2.62 9.70
CA ASN A 21 -0.34 3.32 9.26
C ASN A 21 -0.45 3.44 7.72
N MET A 22 0.05 2.45 6.98
CA MET A 22 -0.06 2.40 5.53
C MET A 22 -1.43 1.88 5.10
N ASN A 23 -2.03 2.55 4.12
CA ASN A 23 -3.29 2.15 3.50
C ASN A 23 -3.21 2.31 1.97
N TYR A 24 -4.23 1.82 1.28
CA TYR A 24 -4.21 1.80 -0.18
C TYR A 24 -4.21 3.20 -0.80
N ASP A 25 -4.88 4.19 -0.20
CA ASP A 25 -4.88 5.56 -0.74
C ASP A 25 -3.48 6.18 -0.76
N LYS A 26 -2.72 6.00 0.32
CA LYS A 26 -1.32 6.46 0.42
C LYS A 26 -0.42 5.71 -0.55
N LEU A 27 -0.57 4.38 -0.61
CA LEU A 27 0.20 3.54 -1.53
C LEU A 27 -0.09 3.91 -2.99
N SER A 28 -1.36 4.05 -3.36
CA SER A 28 -1.76 4.37 -4.72
C SER A 28 -1.24 5.75 -5.14
N ARG A 29 -1.13 6.72 -4.21
CA ARG A 29 -0.54 8.02 -4.50
C ARG A 29 0.97 7.92 -4.78
N ALA A 30 1.68 7.06 -4.05
CA ALA A 30 3.10 6.78 -4.30
C ALA A 30 3.36 5.93 -5.56
N LEU A 31 2.33 5.29 -6.13
CA LEU A 31 2.43 4.60 -7.43
C LEU A 31 2.13 5.51 -8.62
N ARG A 32 1.48 6.66 -8.39
CA ARG A 32 1.13 7.63 -9.44
C ARG A 32 2.27 8.58 -9.78
N TYR A 33 3.24 8.74 -8.88
CA TYR A 33 4.42 9.58 -9.04
C TYR A 33 5.66 8.73 -8.80
#